data_AF-C5FPG8-F1
#
_entry.id   AF-C5FPG8-F1
#
_cell.length_a   1.000
_cell.length_b   1.000
_cell.length_c   1.000
_cell.angle_alpha   90.00
_cell.angle_beta   90.00
_cell.angle_gamma   90.00
#
_symmetry.space_group_name_H-M   'P 1'
#
loop_
_entity.id
_entity.type
_entity.pdbx_description
1 polymer ?
#
loop_
_entity_poly.entity_id
_entity_poly.type
_entity_poly.pdbx_seq_one_letter_code
_entity_poly.pdbx_strand_id
1 'polypeptide(L)'
;MVRFMYEADYDGSGSNRGRISPMLFNARVYEVAEKYSILHLKERAKTKFKDAVRTCWDMDDFSPAIKEVYTNTPSIDRGLRDIISQTAFQNIESLLRKDDFQSVLVEYPGFSADVVRLQANSSHPPPANPQRTRCNNCGYNIY
;
A
#
# COMPACT_ATOMS: atom_id res chain seq x y z
N MET A 1 -0.32 -2.23 -20.70
CA MET A 1 1.12 -2.44 -20.95
C MET A 1 1.53 -1.92 -22.31
N VAL A 2 1.03 -2.46 -23.43
CA VAL A 2 1.44 -2.02 -24.79
C VAL A 2 1.30 -0.51 -24.96
N ARG A 3 0.17 0.08 -24.57
CA ARG A 3 -0.05 1.53 -24.63
C ARG A 3 1.03 2.35 -23.92
N PHE A 4 1.50 1.90 -22.75
CA PHE A 4 2.57 2.58 -22.00
C PHE A 4 3.91 2.58 -22.75
N MET A 5 4.23 1.53 -23.52
CA MET A 5 5.48 1.48 -24.29
C MET A 5 5.54 2.55 -25.39
N TYR A 6 4.37 2.95 -25.93
CA TYR A 6 4.27 3.93 -27.01
C TYR A 6 3.92 5.33 -26.52
N GLU A 7 3.17 5.45 -25.43
CA GLU A 7 2.62 6.73 -24.94
C GLU A 7 3.20 7.17 -23.60
N ALA A 8 4.07 6.38 -22.97
CA ALA A 8 4.54 6.57 -21.59
C ALA A 8 3.41 6.70 -20.54
N ASP A 9 2.17 6.37 -20.92
CA ASP A 9 1.02 6.35 -20.04
C ASP A 9 0.05 5.21 -20.41
N TYR A 10 -0.87 4.92 -19.50
CA TYR A 10 -1.97 3.98 -19.72
C TYR A 10 -3.24 4.50 -19.03
N ASP A 11 -4.40 4.22 -19.61
CA ASP A 11 -5.69 4.49 -19.00
C ASP A 11 -6.51 3.19 -18.90
N GLY A 12 -7.53 3.19 -18.05
CA GLY A 12 -8.50 2.09 -17.96
C GLY A 12 -9.52 2.08 -19.12
N SER A 13 -9.40 3.02 -20.06
CA SER A 13 -10.39 3.30 -21.12
C SER A 13 -10.52 2.15 -22.13
N GLY A 14 -9.45 1.37 -22.33
CA GLY A 14 -9.43 0.26 -23.29
C GLY A 14 -10.15 -1.03 -22.82
N SER A 15 -10.58 -1.13 -21.56
CA SER A 15 -11.25 -2.32 -21.04
C SER A 15 -12.76 -2.26 -21.29
N ASN A 16 -13.22 -2.81 -22.41
CA ASN A 16 -14.64 -3.02 -22.70
C ASN A 16 -15.27 -4.19 -21.90
N ARG A 17 -14.51 -4.76 -20.94
CA ARG A 17 -14.97 -5.75 -19.96
C ARG A 17 -15.28 -4.99 -18.69
N GLY A 18 -16.57 -4.91 -18.33
CA GLY A 18 -17.18 -4.32 -17.14
C GLY A 18 -16.27 -3.54 -16.19
N ARG A 19 -16.61 -2.26 -15.95
CA ARG A 19 -15.90 -1.28 -15.09
C ARG A 19 -15.06 -1.96 -13.99
N ILE A 20 -13.78 -2.24 -14.27
CA ILE A 20 -12.85 -2.73 -13.27
C ILE A 20 -12.52 -1.54 -12.38
N SER A 21 -12.57 -1.75 -11.06
CA SER A 21 -12.20 -0.71 -10.09
C SER A 21 -10.82 -0.12 -10.42
N PRO A 22 -10.64 1.20 -10.40
CA PRO A 22 -9.33 1.82 -10.61
C PRO A 22 -8.26 1.28 -9.66
N MET A 23 -8.63 0.89 -8.43
CA MET A 23 -7.71 0.26 -7.48
C MET A 23 -7.21 -1.10 -8.01
N LEU A 24 -8.13 -1.99 -8.36
CA LEU A 24 -7.81 -3.32 -8.89
C LEU A 24 -7.02 -3.24 -10.20
N PHE A 25 -7.43 -2.33 -11.10
CA PHE A 25 -6.75 -2.16 -12.37
C PHE A 25 -5.30 -1.73 -12.19
N ASN A 26 -5.04 -0.71 -11.36
CA ASN A 26 -3.67 -0.24 -11.13
C ASN A 26 -2.83 -1.25 -10.34
N ALA A 27 -3.42 -2.02 -9.41
CA ALA A 27 -2.72 -3.12 -8.73
C ALA A 27 -2.24 -4.19 -9.72
N ARG A 28 -3.09 -4.59 -10.68
CA ARG A 28 -2.72 -5.53 -11.74
C ARG A 28 -1.64 -4.99 -12.67
N VAL A 29 -1.72 -3.70 -13.03
CA VAL A 29 -0.68 -3.08 -13.86
C VAL A 29 0.65 -3.05 -13.12
N TYR A 30 0.66 -2.82 -11.80
CA TYR A 30 1.86 -2.88 -10.97
C TYR A 30 2.48 -4.29 -10.96
N GLU A 31 1.67 -5.34 -10.79
CA GLU A 31 2.13 -6.73 -10.85
C GLU A 31 2.72 -7.07 -12.22
N VAL A 32 2.04 -6.68 -13.30
CA VAL A 32 2.55 -6.85 -14.67
C VAL A 32 3.88 -6.11 -14.85
N ALA A 33 3.99 -4.88 -14.34
CA ALA A 33 5.22 -4.12 -14.42
C ALA A 33 6.38 -4.81 -13.70
N GLU A 34 6.12 -5.41 -12.53
CA GLU A 34 7.10 -6.17 -11.79
C GLU A 34 7.52 -7.44 -12.55
N LYS A 35 6.56 -8.19 -13.07
CA LYS A 35 6.80 -9.43 -13.84
C LYS A 35 7.70 -9.21 -15.05
N TYR A 36 7.56 -8.06 -15.72
CA TYR A 36 8.38 -7.70 -16.88
C TYR A 36 9.54 -6.75 -16.54
N SER A 37 9.79 -6.50 -15.24
CA SER A 37 10.86 -5.63 -14.73
C SER A 37 10.87 -4.22 -15.36
N ILE A 38 9.69 -3.66 -15.64
CA ILE A 38 9.53 -2.31 -16.18
C ILE A 38 9.35 -1.31 -15.03
N LEU A 39 10.47 -0.87 -14.45
CA LEU A 39 10.48 -0.01 -13.26
C LEU A 39 9.62 1.25 -13.39
N HIS A 40 9.70 1.94 -14.53
CA HIS A 40 8.93 3.16 -14.76
C HIS A 40 7.41 2.91 -14.78
N LEU A 41 6.98 1.77 -15.34
CA LEU A 41 5.56 1.39 -15.32
C LEU A 41 5.12 1.02 -13.90
N LYS A 42 6.01 0.36 -13.14
CA LYS A 42 5.75 -0.02 -11.74
C LYS A 42 5.50 1.22 -10.88
N GLU A 43 6.38 2.21 -10.96
CA GLU A 43 6.22 3.49 -10.23
C GLU A 43 4.99 4.28 -10.69
N ARG A 44 4.72 4.32 -12.00
CA ARG A 44 3.50 4.96 -12.53
C ARG A 44 2.24 4.28 -12.00
N ALA A 45 2.22 2.95 -11.99
CA ALA A 45 1.10 2.16 -11.48
C ALA A 45 0.89 2.35 -9.98
N LYS A 46 1.97 2.40 -9.21
CA LYS A 46 1.95 2.72 -7.78
C LYS A 46 1.35 4.09 -7.51
N THR A 47 1.72 5.10 -8.29
CA THR A 47 1.17 6.47 -8.13
C THR A 47 -0.32 6.50 -8.43
N LYS A 48 -0.76 5.93 -9.56
CA LYS A 48 -2.19 5.86 -9.90
C LYS A 48 -2.99 5.03 -8.91
N PHE A 49 -2.40 3.95 -8.40
CA PHE A 49 -2.99 3.14 -7.35
C PHE A 49 -3.18 3.95 -6.06
N LYS A 50 -2.16 4.70 -5.63
CA LYS A 50 -2.23 5.59 -4.46
C LYS A 50 -3.38 6.59 -4.60
N ASP A 51 -3.50 7.23 -5.76
CA ASP A 51 -4.56 8.22 -6.00
C ASP A 51 -5.95 7.58 -5.98
N ALA A 52 -6.10 6.40 -6.60
CA ALA A 52 -7.35 5.64 -6.57
C ALA A 52 -7.74 5.21 -5.15
N VAL A 53 -6.80 4.69 -4.36
CA VAL A 53 -7.06 4.27 -2.98
C VAL A 53 -7.40 5.47 -2.10
N ARG A 54 -6.72 6.60 -2.25
CA ARG A 54 -7.02 7.82 -1.45
C ARG A 54 -8.40 8.39 -1.74
N THR A 55 -8.90 8.23 -2.95
CA THR A 55 -10.19 8.78 -3.38
C THR A 55 -11.36 7.83 -3.17
N CYS A 56 -11.13 6.52 -3.22
CA CYS A 56 -12.19 5.50 -3.24
C CYS A 56 -12.05 4.45 -2.12
N TRP A 57 -11.37 4.76 -1.01
CA TRP A 57 -11.20 3.80 0.11
C TRP A 57 -12.53 3.39 0.76
N ASP A 58 -13.54 4.25 0.69
CA ASP A 58 -14.87 4.06 1.26
C ASP A 58 -15.82 3.29 0.31
N MET A 59 -15.36 2.94 -0.89
CA MET A 59 -16.11 2.14 -1.85
C MET A 59 -15.99 0.65 -1.54
N ASP A 60 -16.93 -0.14 -2.06
CA ASP A 60 -16.97 -1.59 -1.83
C ASP A 60 -15.80 -2.35 -2.48
N ASP A 61 -15.13 -1.71 -3.45
CA ASP A 61 -13.96 -2.25 -4.13
C ASP A 61 -12.69 -2.27 -3.27
N PHE A 62 -12.67 -1.60 -2.11
CA PHE A 62 -11.48 -1.51 -1.28
C PHE A 62 -11.07 -2.88 -0.72
N SER A 63 -12.02 -3.65 -0.18
CA SER A 63 -11.78 -5.00 0.33
C SER A 63 -11.20 -5.93 -0.76
N PRO A 64 -11.80 -6.05 -1.96
CA PRO A 64 -11.20 -6.74 -3.10
C PRO A 64 -9.79 -6.25 -3.46
N ALA A 65 -9.52 -4.95 -3.40
CA ALA A 65 -8.19 -4.41 -3.69
C ALA A 65 -7.13 -4.85 -2.67
N ILE A 66 -7.49 -4.96 -1.39
CA ILE A 66 -6.60 -5.53 -0.36
C ILE A 66 -6.27 -6.98 -0.70
N LYS A 67 -7.29 -7.78 -1.04
CA LYS A 67 -7.11 -9.19 -1.42
C LYS A 67 -6.14 -9.33 -2.60
N GLU A 68 -6.36 -8.57 -3.67
CA GLU A 68 -5.50 -8.58 -4.86
C GLU A 68 -4.04 -8.25 -4.52
N VAL A 69 -3.80 -7.18 -3.75
CA VAL A 69 -2.44 -6.75 -3.42
C VAL A 69 -1.72 -7.75 -2.52
N TYR A 70 -2.38 -8.29 -1.50
CA TYR A 70 -1.74 -9.23 -0.58
C TYR A 70 -1.59 -10.64 -1.16
N THR A 71 -2.39 -11.02 -2.17
CA THR A 71 -2.23 -12.27 -2.91
C THR A 71 -1.11 -12.19 -3.95
N ASN A 72 -1.04 -11.10 -4.74
CA ASN A 72 -0.17 -11.05 -5.92
C ASN A 72 1.18 -10.35 -5.69
N THR A 73 1.33 -9.62 -4.58
CA THR A 73 2.60 -8.93 -4.27
C THR A 73 3.30 -9.67 -3.13
N PRO A 74 4.57 -10.11 -3.25
CA PRO A 74 5.28 -10.76 -2.14
C PRO A 74 5.52 -9.79 -0.98
N SER A 75 5.76 -10.32 0.23
CA SER A 75 5.93 -9.50 1.45
C SER A 75 7.12 -8.53 1.42
N ILE A 76 8.14 -8.83 0.61
CA ILE A 76 9.31 -7.95 0.38
C ILE A 76 8.96 -6.71 -0.45
N ASP A 77 7.96 -6.82 -1.33
CA ASP A 77 7.49 -5.68 -2.11
C ASP A 77 6.43 -4.93 -1.31
N ARG A 78 6.91 -3.92 -0.59
CA ARG A 78 6.12 -3.06 0.28
C ARG A 78 5.37 -1.96 -0.46
N GLY A 79 5.58 -1.80 -1.77
CA GLY A 79 5.12 -0.63 -2.53
C GLY A 79 3.61 -0.38 -2.44
N LEU A 80 2.79 -1.38 -2.79
CA LEU A 80 1.33 -1.29 -2.68
C LEU A 80 0.81 -1.63 -1.28
N ARG A 81 1.47 -2.57 -0.59
CA ARG A 81 1.09 -3.02 0.76
C ARG A 81 1.13 -1.88 1.78
N ASP A 82 2.15 -1.03 1.73
CA ASP A 82 2.26 0.14 2.62
C ASP A 82 1.16 1.17 2.33
N ILE A 83 0.80 1.38 1.05
CA ILE A 83 -0.26 2.31 0.67
C ILE A 83 -1.62 1.85 1.22
N ILE A 84 -1.97 0.58 1.01
CA ILE A 84 -3.24 0.02 1.50
C ILE A 84 -3.29 0.01 3.02
N SER A 85 -2.25 -0.51 3.69
CA SER A 85 -2.25 -0.64 5.15
C SER A 85 -2.29 0.74 5.82
N GLN A 86 -1.57 1.72 5.29
CA GLN A 86 -1.63 3.11 5.76
C GLN A 86 -3.02 3.72 5.57
N THR A 87 -3.66 3.51 4.41
CA THR A 87 -5.01 4.04 4.15
C THR A 87 -6.05 3.38 5.03
N ALA A 88 -5.93 2.06 5.23
CA ALA A 88 -6.80 1.31 6.13
C ALA A 88 -6.65 1.78 7.58
N PHE A 89 -5.42 1.96 8.04
CA PHE A 89 -5.13 2.50 9.37
C PHE A 89 -5.73 3.89 9.58
N GLN A 90 -5.60 4.79 8.60
CA GLN A 90 -6.15 6.16 8.68
C GLN A 90 -7.68 6.20 8.75
N ASN A 91 -8.36 5.21 8.16
CA ASN A 91 -9.83 5.16 8.08
C ASN A 91 -10.42 3.96 8.84
N ILE A 92 -9.67 3.42 9.81
CA ILE A 92 -9.97 2.12 10.43
C ILE A 92 -11.34 2.09 11.11
N GLU A 93 -11.74 3.19 11.74
CA GLU A 93 -13.04 3.31 12.43
C GLU A 93 -14.23 3.17 11.48
N SER A 94 -14.10 3.69 10.25
CA SER A 94 -15.15 3.61 9.23
C SER A 94 -15.14 2.25 8.57
N LEU A 95 -13.95 1.72 8.28
CA LEU A 95 -13.78 0.43 7.60
C LEU A 95 -14.22 -0.75 8.48
N LEU A 96 -14.01 -0.70 9.81
CA LEU A 96 -14.46 -1.74 10.73
C LEU A 96 -15.98 -1.91 10.78
N ARG A 97 -16.76 -0.93 10.29
CA ARG A 97 -18.23 -1.06 10.19
C ARG A 97 -18.68 -1.90 9.00
N LYS A 98 -17.77 -2.26 8.10
CA LYS A 98 -18.06 -3.07 6.90
C LYS A 98 -17.68 -4.53 7.15
N ASP A 99 -18.65 -5.43 6.99
CA ASP A 99 -18.43 -6.88 7.17
C ASP A 99 -17.38 -7.44 6.21
N ASP A 100 -17.34 -6.94 4.96
CA ASP A 100 -16.34 -7.33 3.97
C ASP A 100 -14.92 -6.99 4.42
N PHE A 101 -14.73 -5.85 5.08
CA PHE A 101 -13.43 -5.45 5.58
C PHE A 101 -13.00 -6.27 6.80
N GLN A 102 -13.93 -6.56 7.72
CA GLN A 102 -13.67 -7.47 8.84
C GLN A 102 -13.27 -8.87 8.32
N SER A 103 -13.92 -9.35 7.28
CA SER A 103 -13.58 -10.63 6.62
C SER A 103 -12.16 -10.61 6.08
N VAL A 104 -11.74 -9.54 5.42
CA VAL A 104 -10.36 -9.36 4.93
C VAL A 104 -9.33 -9.40 6.07
N LEU A 105 -9.63 -8.79 7.22
CA LEU A 105 -8.72 -8.84 8.38
C LEU A 105 -8.50 -10.26 8.90
N VAL A 106 -9.51 -11.13 8.79
CA VAL A 106 -9.38 -12.55 9.19
C VAL A 106 -8.67 -13.36 8.12
N GLU A 107 -9.04 -13.17 6.85
CA GLU A 107 -8.50 -13.93 5.71
C GLU A 107 -7.04 -13.60 5.38
N TYR A 108 -6.59 -12.37 5.65
CA TYR A 108 -5.25 -11.90 5.31
C TYR A 108 -4.47 -11.46 6.55
N PRO A 109 -3.93 -12.40 7.36
CA PRO A 109 -3.17 -12.08 8.57
C PRO A 109 -1.97 -11.15 8.32
N GLY A 110 -1.35 -11.24 7.14
CA GLY A 110 -0.25 -10.34 6.76
C GLY A 110 -0.69 -8.87 6.68
N PHE A 111 -1.89 -8.61 6.17
CA PHE A 111 -2.48 -7.28 6.15
C PHE A 111 -2.81 -6.79 7.56
N SER A 112 -3.45 -7.65 8.35
CA SER A 112 -3.79 -7.33 9.75
C SER A 112 -2.56 -7.03 10.59
N ALA A 113 -1.47 -7.78 10.41
CA ALA A 113 -0.21 -7.52 11.08
C ALA A 113 0.39 -6.16 10.67
N ASP A 114 0.28 -5.77 9.40
CA ASP A 114 0.75 -4.47 8.92
C ASP A 114 -0.05 -3.32 9.56
N VAL A 115 -1.38 -3.43 9.61
CA VAL A 115 -2.26 -2.42 10.25
C VAL A 115 -1.96 -2.29 11.74
N VAL A 116 -1.81 -3.41 12.46
CA VAL A 116 -1.47 -3.41 13.90
C VAL A 116 -0.09 -2.80 14.15
N ARG A 117 0.91 -3.07 13.30
CA ARG A 117 2.23 -2.45 13.40
C ARG A 117 2.15 -0.93 13.25
N LEU A 118 1.35 -0.43 12.32
CA LEU A 118 1.13 1.01 12.16
C LEU A 118 0.51 1.63 13.42
N GLN A 119 -0.45 0.95 14.04
CA GLN A 119 -1.09 1.40 15.29
C GLN A 119 -0.13 1.40 16.49
N ALA A 120 0.75 0.41 16.59
CA ALA A 120 1.78 0.37 17.61
C ALA A 120 2.77 1.54 17.45
N ASN A 121 3.19 1.81 16.22
CA ASN A 121 4.12 2.89 15.90
C ASN A 121 3.50 4.29 16.10
N SER A 122 2.18 4.45 15.93
CA SER A 122 1.50 5.72 16.24
C SER A 122 1.34 5.96 17.74
N SER A 123 1.25 4.90 18.53
CA SER A 123 1.08 4.97 19.99
C SER A 123 2.39 5.20 20.73
N HIS A 124 3.52 4.80 20.13
CA HIS A 124 4.86 5.04 20.64
C HIS A 124 5.60 5.97 19.65
N PRO A 125 5.48 7.31 19.79
CA PRO A 125 6.23 8.21 18.93
C PRO A 125 7.71 7.87 19.02
N PRO A 126 8.45 7.82 17.90
CA PRO A 126 9.87 7.54 17.92
C PRO A 126 10.54 8.50 18.92
N PRO A 127 11.49 8.04 19.75
CA PRO A 127 12.15 8.91 20.70
C PRO A 127 12.69 10.12 19.95
N ALA A 128 12.24 11.30 20.34
CA ALA A 128 12.71 12.55 19.76
C ALA A 128 14.22 12.62 20.00
N ASN A 129 14.98 12.40 18.93
CA ASN A 129 16.43 12.52 18.83
C ASN A 129 17.28 11.36 19.42
N PRO A 130 17.98 10.56 18.59
CA PRO A 130 18.98 9.59 19.07
C PRO A 130 20.29 10.23 19.55
N GLN A 131 20.49 11.54 19.39
CA GLN A 131 21.76 12.19 19.74
C GLN A 131 21.63 13.04 21.00
N ARG A 132 21.84 12.39 22.15
CA ARG A 132 22.61 12.89 23.32
C ARG A 132 22.36 12.00 24.55
N THR A 133 22.60 10.69 24.44
CA THR A 133 23.03 9.97 25.65
C THR A 133 24.48 10.40 25.92
N ARG A 134 24.65 11.50 26.66
CA ARG A 134 25.90 11.79 27.35
C ARG A 134 26.16 10.59 28.26
N CYS A 135 27.08 9.73 27.88
CA CYS A 135 27.62 8.75 28.80
C CYS A 135 28.35 9.55 29.88
N ASN A 136 27.75 9.68 31.08
CA ASN A 136 28.33 10.42 32.21
C ASN A 136 29.60 9.76 32.78
N ASN A 137 30.19 8.77 32.09
CA ASN A 137 31.34 8.04 32.60
C ASN A 137 32.53 7.90 31.63
N CYS A 138 32.45 8.38 30.38
CA CYS A 138 33.60 8.36 29.47
C CYS A 138 33.65 9.63 28.62
N GLY A 139 34.54 10.56 28.98
CA GLY A 139 34.75 11.84 28.30
C GLY A 139 35.55 11.73 27.00
N TYR A 140 35.11 10.91 26.04
CA TYR A 140 35.68 10.94 24.68
C TYR A 140 34.58 10.87 23.62
N ASN A 141 34.53 11.91 22.77
CA ASN A 141 33.74 11.93 21.54
C ASN A 141 34.46 11.09 20.50
N ILE A 142 33.79 10.09 19.96
CA ILE A 142 34.23 9.36 18.76
C ILE A 142 33.57 10.03 17.55
N TYR A 143 34.42 10.47 16.62
CA TYR A 143 34.06 11.05 15.32
C TYR A 143 33.45 9.99 14.39
#